data_AF-A0A7J3CT61-F1
#
_entry.id   AF-A0A7J3CT61-F1
#
_cell.length_a   1.000
_cell.length_b   1.000
_cell.length_c   1.000
_cell.angle_alpha   90.00
_cell.angle_beta   90.00
_cell.angle_gamma   90.00
#
_symmetry.space_group_name_H-M   'P 1'
#
loop_
_entity.id
_entity.type
_entity.pdbx_description
1 polymer ?
#
loop_
_entity_poly.entity_id
_entity_poly.type
_entity_poly.pdbx_seq_one_letter_code
_entity_poly.pdbx_strand_id
1 'polypeptide(L)'
;SDACTFIATPASFVIEAKGLNSARIEFSSDEIEIHSDNSTARFSLEYLNKFIKGAKISSRVAINFSDNHPMRINFSTGDVVLSFVLAPRIEQE
;
A
#
# COMPACT_ATOMS: atom_id res chain seq x y z
N SER A 1 -11.30 6.49 9.83
CA SER A 1 -11.41 5.29 8.98
C SER A 1 -10.61 4.17 9.61
N ASP A 2 -11.02 2.91 9.47
CA ASP A 2 -10.28 1.70 9.85
C ASP A 2 -9.56 1.03 8.67
N ALA A 3 -9.68 1.65 7.49
CA ALA A 3 -9.06 1.24 6.25
C ALA A 3 -8.59 2.45 5.43
N CYS A 4 -7.61 2.23 4.56
CA CYS A 4 -7.18 3.21 3.56
C CYS A 4 -7.26 2.59 2.17
N THR A 5 -7.44 3.45 1.18
CA THR A 5 -7.49 3.12 -0.23
C THR A 5 -6.14 3.44 -0.85
N PHE A 6 -5.58 2.46 -1.54
CA PHE A 6 -4.39 2.60 -2.36
C PHE A 6 -4.85 2.74 -3.81
N ILE A 7 -4.35 3.75 -4.49
CA ILE A 7 -4.68 4.06 -5.89
C ILE A 7 -3.36 4.22 -6.62
N ALA A 8 -3.09 3.39 -7.61
CA ALA A 8 -1.93 3.50 -8.49
C ALA A 8 -2.38 3.84 -9.91
N THR A 9 -1.74 4.83 -10.50
CA THR A 9 -1.84 5.21 -11.91
C THR A 9 -0.44 5.16 -12.52
N PRO A 10 -0.24 5.39 -13.82
CA PRO A 10 1.11 5.39 -14.39
C PRO A 10 1.97 6.58 -13.89
N ALA A 11 1.33 7.63 -13.36
CA ALA A 11 1.97 8.88 -12.96
C ALA A 11 2.06 9.09 -11.44
N SER A 12 1.15 8.48 -10.67
CA SER A 12 1.09 8.69 -9.23
C SER A 12 0.58 7.49 -8.44
N PHE A 13 1.02 7.43 -7.19
CA PHE A 13 0.51 6.54 -6.17
C PHE A 13 -0.10 7.35 -5.04
N VAL A 14 -1.38 7.09 -4.73
CA VAL A 14 -2.15 7.82 -3.73
C VAL A 14 -2.56 6.86 -2.62
N ILE A 15 -2.39 7.31 -1.39
CA ILE A 15 -2.93 6.67 -0.20
C ILE A 15 -3.94 7.64 0.41
N GLU A 16 -5.20 7.23 0.50
CA GLU A 16 -6.25 8.04 1.10
C GLU A 16 -7.06 7.28 2.15
N ALA A 17 -7.55 8.01 3.15
CA ALA A 17 -8.49 7.50 4.14
C ALA A 17 -9.62 8.51 4.29
N LYS A 18 -10.86 8.07 4.06
CA LYS A 18 -12.07 8.89 4.15
C LYS A 18 -12.86 8.56 5.42
N GLY A 19 -13.44 9.57 6.05
CA GLY A 19 -14.25 9.45 7.28
C GLY A 19 -14.63 10.82 7.81
N LEU A 20 -14.91 10.94 9.12
CA LEU A 20 -15.17 12.24 9.76
C LEU A 20 -14.02 13.23 9.50
N ASN A 21 -12.78 12.74 9.65
CA ASN A 21 -11.57 13.39 9.19
C ASN A 21 -11.01 12.59 8.02
N SER A 22 -10.62 13.27 6.95
CA SER A 22 -10.04 12.66 5.76
C SER A 22 -8.56 13.04 5.63
N ALA A 23 -7.75 12.11 5.14
CA ALA A 23 -6.34 12.33 4.85
C ALA A 23 -6.01 11.74 3.47
N ARG A 24 -5.14 12.42 2.73
CA ARG A 24 -4.67 12.02 1.40
C ARG A 24 -3.20 12.37 1.28
N ILE A 25 -2.41 11.41 0.84
CA ILE A 25 -1.00 11.58 0.48
C ILE A 25 -0.84 11.06 -0.93
N GLU A 26 -0.08 11.77 -1.74
CA GLU A 26 0.16 11.46 -3.15
C GLU A 26 1.67 11.52 -3.40
N PHE A 27 2.16 10.51 -4.09
CA PHE A 27 3.55 10.38 -4.53
C PHE A 27 3.58 10.33 -6.05
N SER A 28 4.49 11.07 -6.67
CA SER A 28 4.68 11.08 -8.12
C SER A 28 5.86 10.19 -8.56
N SER A 29 5.94 9.91 -9.86
CA SER A 29 6.95 9.02 -10.45
C SER A 29 8.40 9.52 -10.34
N ASP A 30 8.60 10.77 -9.95
CA ASP A 30 9.91 11.34 -9.62
C ASP A 30 10.35 11.06 -8.18
N GLU A 31 9.41 10.74 -7.28
CA GLU A 31 9.69 10.40 -5.88
C GLU A 31 9.85 8.89 -5.68
N ILE A 32 9.09 8.09 -6.44
CA ILE A 32 9.03 6.63 -6.32
C ILE A 32 8.94 5.95 -7.69
N GLU A 33 9.36 4.69 -7.75
CA GLU A 33 9.22 3.86 -8.95
C GLU A 33 7.81 3.23 -9.00
N ILE A 34 7.07 3.49 -10.08
CA ILE A 34 5.69 3.03 -10.27
C ILE A 34 5.60 2.19 -11.53
N HIS A 35 5.11 0.96 -11.39
CA HIS A 35 4.79 0.04 -12.48
C HIS A 35 3.30 -0.31 -12.41
N SER A 36 2.45 0.55 -12.97
CA SER A 36 1.00 0.39 -12.90
C SER A 36 0.31 0.98 -14.13
N ASP A 37 -0.74 0.32 -14.60
CA ASP A 37 -1.74 0.93 -15.48
C ASP A 37 -2.71 1.73 -14.62
N ASN A 38 -3.77 1.11 -14.09
CA ASN A 38 -4.61 1.66 -13.05
C ASN A 38 -5.02 0.56 -12.09
N SER A 39 -4.94 0.82 -10.78
CA SER A 39 -5.41 -0.13 -9.77
C SER A 39 -5.86 0.61 -8.52
N THR A 40 -6.94 0.13 -7.91
CA THR A 40 -7.51 0.65 -6.67
C THR A 40 -7.87 -0.51 -5.75
N ALA A 41 -7.34 -0.49 -4.52
CA ALA A 41 -7.65 -1.50 -3.53
C ALA A 41 -7.68 -0.90 -2.12
N ARG A 42 -8.55 -1.45 -1.26
CA ARG A 42 -8.76 -0.96 0.10
C ARG A 42 -8.17 -1.95 1.11
N PHE A 43 -7.40 -1.46 2.08
CA PHE A 43 -6.70 -2.29 3.06
C PHE A 43 -6.93 -1.83 4.48
N SER A 44 -6.93 -2.76 5.43
CA SER A 44 -7.11 -2.45 6.85
C SER A 44 -5.88 -1.74 7.44
N LEU A 45 -6.12 -0.60 8.08
CA LEU A 45 -5.06 0.19 8.73
C LEU A 45 -4.42 -0.55 9.91
N GLU A 46 -5.16 -1.42 10.59
CA GLU A 46 -4.63 -2.22 11.70
C GLU A 46 -3.45 -3.11 11.25
N TYR A 47 -3.60 -3.77 10.09
CA TYR A 47 -2.55 -4.62 9.54
C TYR A 47 -1.40 -3.81 8.95
N LEU A 48 -1.69 -2.72 8.25
CA LEU A 48 -0.66 -1.82 7.73
C LEU A 48 0.23 -1.25 8.87
N ASN A 49 -0.37 -0.86 9.99
CA ASN A 49 0.35 -0.42 11.20
C ASN A 49 1.22 -1.52 11.83
N LYS A 50 0.88 -2.80 11.65
CA LYS A 50 1.74 -3.92 12.06
C LYS A 50 2.91 -4.09 11.09
N PHE A 51 2.65 -4.00 9.78
CA PHE A 51 3.64 -4.25 8.73
C PHE A 51 4.68 -3.13 8.60
N ILE A 52 4.35 -1.87 8.92
CA ILE A 52 5.31 -0.76 8.87
C ILE A 52 6.50 -0.97 9.82
N LYS A 53 6.38 -1.85 10.81
CA LYS A 53 7.52 -2.25 11.66
C LYS A 53 8.67 -2.89 10.86
N GLY A 54 8.40 -3.40 9.66
CA GLY A 54 9.42 -3.86 8.71
C GLY A 54 10.38 -2.74 8.24
N ALA A 55 9.98 -1.47 8.34
CA ALA A 55 10.86 -0.34 8.03
C ALA A 55 12.08 -0.25 8.97
N LYS A 56 12.08 -0.97 10.11
CA LYS A 56 13.25 -1.06 11.00
C LYS A 56 14.42 -1.80 10.40
N ILE A 57 14.18 -2.71 9.45
CA ILE A 57 15.21 -3.55 8.85
C ILE A 57 15.55 -3.13 7.42
N SER A 58 14.69 -2.36 6.75
CA SER A 58 14.94 -1.87 5.39
C SER A 58 14.38 -0.46 5.20
N SER A 59 15.16 0.39 4.54
CA SER A 59 14.75 1.73 4.13
C SER A 59 13.92 1.75 2.84
N ARG A 60 13.81 0.61 2.15
CA ARG A 60 13.03 0.48 0.91
C ARG A 60 11.91 -0.54 1.10
N VAL A 61 10.76 -0.24 0.52
CA VAL A 61 9.60 -1.13 0.51
C VAL A 61 9.09 -1.27 -0.91
N ALA A 62 8.78 -2.49 -1.33
CA ALA A 62 8.08 -2.75 -2.58
C ALA A 62 6.65 -3.20 -2.27
N ILE A 63 5.67 -2.54 -2.88
CA ILE A 63 4.24 -2.79 -2.68
C ILE A 63 3.68 -3.26 -4.02
N ASN A 64 3.10 -4.46 -4.05
CA ASN A 64 2.42 -5.01 -5.21
C ASN A 64 0.97 -5.26 -4.85
N PHE A 65 0.04 -4.68 -5.60
CA PHE A 65 -1.38 -4.88 -5.40
C PHE A 65 -2.11 -4.74 -6.74
N SER A 66 -3.33 -5.26 -6.80
CA SER A 66 -4.26 -5.04 -7.90
C SER A 66 -5.70 -5.12 -7.37
N ASP A 67 -6.64 -4.76 -8.22
CA ASP A 67 -8.06 -4.78 -7.90
C ASP A 67 -8.49 -6.19 -7.45
N ASN A 68 -9.17 -6.28 -6.31
CA ASN A 68 -9.70 -7.53 -5.76
C ASN A 68 -8.67 -8.66 -5.51
N HIS A 69 -7.38 -8.35 -5.47
CA HIS A 69 -6.33 -9.33 -5.15
C HIS A 69 -5.56 -8.94 -3.89
N PRO A 70 -4.98 -9.92 -3.17
CA PRO A 70 -4.11 -9.65 -2.03
C PRO A 70 -2.92 -8.76 -2.41
N MET A 71 -2.64 -7.78 -1.57
CA MET A 71 -1.42 -6.99 -1.64
C MET A 71 -0.25 -7.78 -1.05
N ARG A 72 0.93 -7.63 -1.66
CA ARG A 72 2.21 -8.07 -1.12
C ARG A 72 3.09 -6.86 -0.79
N ILE A 73 3.60 -6.80 0.44
CA ILE A 73 4.58 -5.79 0.89
C ILE A 73 5.90 -6.50 1.18
N ASN A 74 6.99 -6.03 0.58
CA ASN A 74 8.33 -6.60 0.75
C ASN A 74 9.29 -5.57 1.34
N PHE A 75 9.98 -5.93 2.42
CA PHE A 75 11.13 -5.22 2.96
C PHE A 75 12.38 -6.07 2.68
N SER A 76 13.31 -5.57 1.86
CA SER A 76 14.52 -6.30 1.48
C SER A 76 15.76 -5.74 2.17
N THR A 77 16.60 -6.63 2.70
CA THR A 77 17.88 -6.29 3.36
C THR A 77 19.10 -6.67 2.52
N GLY A 78 18.88 -7.17 1.29
CA GLY A 78 19.91 -7.76 0.43
C GLY A 78 19.90 -9.28 0.52
N ASP A 79 20.14 -9.82 1.71
CA ASP A 79 20.22 -11.28 1.94
C ASP A 79 18.88 -11.90 2.33
N VAL A 80 18.00 -11.10 2.95
CA VAL A 80 16.70 -11.55 3.44
C VAL A 80 15.60 -10.61 2.98
N VAL A 81 14.47 -11.19 2.55
CA VAL A 81 13.25 -10.47 2.22
C VAL A 81 12.16 -10.84 3.23
N LEU A 82 11.66 -9.84 3.95
CA LEU A 82 10.47 -9.97 4.78
C LEU A 82 9.24 -9.60 3.95
N SER A 83 8.39 -10.58 3.68
CA SER A 83 7.16 -10.41 2.89
C SER A 83 5.90 -10.55 3.74
N PHE A 84 4.97 -9.62 3.55
CA PHE A 84 3.62 -9.69 4.10
C PHE A 84 2.61 -9.80 2.95
N VAL A 85 1.54 -10.56 3.17
CA VAL A 85 0.41 -10.67 2.25
C VAL A 85 -0.86 -10.24 2.99
N LEU A 86 -1.65 -9.35 2.38
CA LEU A 86 -2.87 -8.80 2.97
C LEU A 86 -4.01 -8.86 1.97
N ALA A 87 -5.09 -9.52 2.34
CA ALA A 87 -6.31 -9.51 1.54
C ALA A 87 -6.92 -8.10 1.52
N PRO A 88 -7.47 -7.65 0.37
CA PRO A 88 -8.19 -6.40 0.30
C PRO A 88 -9.50 -6.50 1.10
N ARG A 89 -9.96 -5.36 1.62
CA ARG A 89 -11.34 -5.22 2.11
C ARG A 89 -12.25 -5.00 0.91
N ILE A 90 -13.24 -5.88 0.78
CA ILE A 90 -14.33 -5.74 -0.17
C ILE A 90 -15.40 -4.91 0.55
N GLU A 91 -15.82 -3.81 -0.06
CA GLU A 91 -17.02 -3.13 0.41
C GLU A 91 -18.21 -4.08 0.16
N GLN A 92 -18.83 -4.55 1.25
CA GLN A 92 -20.14 -5.16 1.14
C GLN A 92 -21.13 -4.01 1.03
N GLU A 93 -21.93 -4.01 -0.05
CA GLU A 93 -23.11 -3.15 -0.19
C GLU A 93 -24.05 -3.28 1.01
#